data_AF-A0A2D9F4F2-F1
#
_entry.id   AF-A0A2D9F4F2-F1
#
_cell.length_a   1.000
_cell.length_b   1.000
_cell.length_c   1.000
_cell.angle_alpha   90.00
_cell.angle_beta   90.00
_cell.angle_gamma   90.00
#
_symmetry.space_group_name_H-M   'P 1'
#
loop_
_entity.id
_entity.type
_entity.pdbx_description
1 polymer ?
#
loop_
_entity_poly.entity_id
_entity_poly.type
_entity_poly.pdbx_seq_one_letter_code
_entity_poly.pdbx_strand_id
1 'polypeptide(L)'
;MFQHLGGGRCYPRAARSNKLEKTWPFRPRPVGDETFASWFSRLAWANGLEPGELYRIALPGGRMHRTDLDRFACEDLIAGLSAHTGIERDDMRKRTLRSWTGRLIGEDDGRNKLLWLPAAGIYQKSKSFGQQTCVACLQDDAVPHLRTTHRLAFITSCPHHGRLLIDRCPECTAPIQPLYASPSLGSVAICWSCNFDLRRRESLVVEPHRAQGELLRIAQGDWGKLGSFGLVYPLVYFRILWIIYRLLATGRFAYPLREWARRNLDVPDIPPSAIPRIKEVERLPTHSRHHLIQYSCALLAGWPDQFITACQDVGISSRVLLKSSKQLPFALCAPVTDKLHDGDYRPTASEVAAARVFLEDRGTQATRRALTDLLGQKSKHIDELAVPASDHCTYGRNRYWKLDGVSPDIRAAARAAAVHDGHNVGPWVDQVLRAELTKRGLL
;
A
#
# COMPACT_ATOMS: atom_id res chain seq x y z
N MET A 1 -34.77 -8.31 -3.56
CA MET A 1 -35.16 -7.35 -2.52
C MET A 1 -33.91 -6.55 -2.14
N PHE A 2 -33.65 -5.47 -2.87
CA PHE A 2 -32.42 -4.67 -2.78
C PHE A 2 -32.55 -3.62 -1.66
N GLN A 3 -31.64 -3.63 -0.69
CA GLN A 3 -31.44 -2.51 0.24
C GLN A 3 -30.18 -1.74 -0.15
N HIS A 4 -30.39 -0.58 -0.76
CA HIS A 4 -29.38 0.45 -0.99
C HIS A 4 -29.04 1.15 0.32
N LEU A 5 -27.78 1.08 0.74
CA LEU A 5 -27.20 1.98 1.74
C LEU A 5 -26.12 2.87 1.09
N GLY A 6 -26.49 4.15 0.92
CA GLY A 6 -25.65 5.30 1.24
C GLY A 6 -24.52 5.69 0.29
N GLY A 7 -24.81 5.87 -1.01
CA GLY A 7 -24.10 6.87 -1.80
C GLY A 7 -24.70 8.24 -1.48
N GLY A 8 -23.89 9.21 -1.05
CA GLY A 8 -24.34 10.58 -0.78
C GLY A 8 -24.84 11.21 -2.07
N ARG A 9 -26.16 11.21 -2.27
CA ARG A 9 -26.82 11.92 -3.37
C ARG A 9 -26.88 13.41 -3.01
N CYS A 10 -26.22 14.25 -3.80
CA CYS A 10 -26.42 15.69 -3.80
C CYS A 10 -27.81 15.97 -4.37
N TYR A 11 -28.70 16.54 -3.56
CA TYR A 11 -29.98 17.09 -4.03
C TYR A 11 -29.82 18.59 -4.29
N PRO A 12 -30.17 19.10 -5.48
CA PRO A 12 -30.09 20.53 -5.77
C PRO A 12 -31.32 21.26 -5.23
N ARG A 13 -31.13 22.42 -4.60
CA ARG A 13 -32.14 23.48 -4.59
C ARG A 13 -31.85 24.40 -5.77
N ALA A 14 -32.84 24.60 -6.62
CA ALA A 14 -32.74 25.46 -7.80
C ALA A 14 -32.32 26.89 -7.41
N ALA A 15 -31.15 27.31 -7.88
CA ALA A 15 -30.71 28.69 -7.78
C ALA A 15 -31.21 29.46 -9.01
N ARG A 16 -31.87 30.59 -8.75
CA ARG A 16 -32.38 31.51 -9.78
C ARG A 16 -31.23 32.07 -10.62
N SER A 17 -31.42 32.11 -11.93
CA SER A 17 -30.54 32.76 -12.90
C SER A 17 -30.64 34.29 -12.79
N ASN A 18 -29.53 34.98 -12.54
CA ASN A 18 -29.17 36.17 -13.32
C ASN A 18 -27.77 36.73 -12.97
N LYS A 19 -27.14 37.33 -14.00
CA LYS A 19 -25.95 38.21 -14.02
C LYS A 19 -24.58 37.52 -14.14
N LEU A 20 -23.95 37.71 -15.32
CA LEU A 20 -22.52 37.60 -15.63
C LEU A 20 -21.71 36.92 -14.52
N GLU A 21 -21.47 35.62 -14.64
CA GLU A 21 -20.65 34.87 -13.69
C GLU A 21 -19.29 35.55 -13.60
N LYS A 22 -19.08 36.31 -12.52
CA LYS A 22 -17.80 36.98 -12.28
C LYS A 22 -16.78 35.89 -12.01
N THR A 23 -15.96 35.64 -13.02
CA THR A 23 -14.71 34.90 -12.89
C THR A 23 -13.91 35.45 -11.71
N TRP A 24 -13.19 34.59 -10.99
CA TRP A 24 -12.40 35.05 -9.84
C TRP A 24 -11.23 35.97 -10.25
N PRO A 25 -10.80 36.87 -9.36
CA PRO A 25 -9.71 37.82 -9.64
C PRO A 25 -8.39 37.13 -10.00
N PHE A 26 -7.99 36.10 -9.23
CA PHE A 26 -6.79 35.33 -9.49
C PHE A 26 -7.13 33.92 -9.94
N ARG A 27 -6.59 33.52 -11.09
CA ARG A 27 -6.90 32.25 -11.77
C ARG A 27 -5.62 31.57 -12.25
N PRO A 28 -4.73 31.14 -11.35
CA PRO A 28 -3.52 30.42 -11.74
C PRO A 28 -3.91 29.23 -12.61
N ARG A 29 -3.32 29.15 -13.81
CA ARG A 29 -3.47 27.98 -14.66
C ARG A 29 -2.74 26.79 -14.02
N PRO A 30 -3.31 25.58 -14.11
CA PRO A 30 -2.58 24.37 -13.77
C PRO A 30 -1.30 24.25 -14.61
N VAL A 31 -0.24 23.68 -14.03
CA VAL A 31 1.06 23.54 -14.72
C VAL A 31 1.38 22.06 -14.97
N GLY A 32 2.02 21.73 -16.09
CA GLY A 32 2.50 20.38 -16.40
C GLY A 32 1.53 19.25 -16.01
N ASP A 33 2.06 18.23 -15.33
CA ASP A 33 1.33 17.09 -14.77
C ASP A 33 0.85 17.31 -13.31
N GLU A 34 0.61 18.57 -12.91
CA GLU A 34 0.15 18.96 -11.58
C GLU A 34 -1.15 18.25 -11.14
N THR A 35 -1.16 17.78 -9.88
CA THR A 35 -2.35 17.17 -9.24
C THR A 35 -3.46 18.18 -9.02
N PHE A 36 -4.70 17.68 -9.00
CA PHE A 36 -5.87 18.50 -8.70
C PHE A 36 -5.74 19.18 -7.33
N ALA A 37 -5.28 18.47 -6.30
CA ALA A 37 -5.07 19.02 -4.96
C ALA A 37 -3.99 20.12 -4.91
N SER A 38 -2.88 19.97 -5.65
CA SER A 38 -1.83 20.99 -5.75
C SER A 38 -2.35 22.27 -6.40
N TRP A 39 -3.00 22.13 -7.56
CA TRP A 39 -3.60 23.26 -8.27
C TRP A 39 -4.69 23.94 -7.43
N PHE A 40 -5.57 23.15 -6.80
CA PHE A 40 -6.65 23.66 -5.96
C PHE A 40 -6.12 24.48 -4.77
N SER A 41 -5.08 24.00 -4.10
CA SER A 41 -4.42 24.76 -3.02
C SER A 41 -3.84 26.07 -3.54
N ARG A 42 -3.12 26.06 -4.66
CA ARG A 42 -2.57 27.28 -5.27
C ARG A 42 -3.66 28.27 -5.67
N LEU A 43 -4.79 27.78 -6.20
CA LEU A 43 -5.94 28.61 -6.53
C LEU A 43 -6.54 29.28 -5.29
N ALA A 44 -6.62 28.54 -4.17
CA ALA A 44 -7.12 29.07 -2.91
C ALA A 44 -6.19 30.18 -2.40
N TRP A 45 -4.89 29.90 -2.31
CA TRP A 45 -3.90 30.85 -1.82
C TRP A 45 -3.77 32.10 -2.68
N ALA A 46 -3.86 31.96 -4.01
CA ALA A 46 -3.84 33.09 -4.93
C ALA A 46 -5.02 34.05 -4.71
N ASN A 47 -6.11 33.59 -4.12
CA ASN A 47 -7.26 34.41 -3.75
C ASN A 47 -7.32 34.71 -2.23
N GLY A 48 -6.25 34.41 -1.48
CA GLY A 48 -6.19 34.65 -0.03
C GLY A 48 -7.08 33.74 0.81
N LEU A 49 -7.50 32.59 0.27
CA LEU A 49 -8.45 31.66 0.89
C LEU A 49 -7.75 30.39 1.36
N GLU A 50 -8.21 29.83 2.49
CA GLU A 50 -7.88 28.45 2.81
C GLU A 50 -8.56 27.50 1.81
N PRO A 51 -7.96 26.33 1.50
CA PRO A 51 -8.59 25.37 0.58
C PRO A 51 -10.01 24.96 0.99
N GLY A 52 -10.30 24.85 2.30
CA GLY A 52 -11.65 24.57 2.80
C GLY A 52 -12.67 25.68 2.54
N GLU A 53 -12.23 26.93 2.43
CA GLU A 53 -13.08 28.08 2.09
C GLU A 53 -13.37 28.10 0.59
N LEU A 54 -12.33 27.94 -0.22
CA LEU A 54 -12.47 27.80 -1.67
C LEU A 54 -13.45 26.68 -2.03
N TYR A 55 -13.36 25.54 -1.34
CA TYR A 55 -14.26 24.41 -1.55
C TYR A 55 -15.73 24.76 -1.33
N ARG A 56 -16.04 25.53 -0.27
CA ARG A 56 -17.42 25.95 0.04
C ARG A 56 -17.96 26.96 -0.97
N ILE A 57 -17.10 27.80 -1.51
CA ILE A 57 -17.47 28.76 -2.56
C ILE A 57 -17.72 28.02 -3.88
N ALA A 58 -16.81 27.12 -4.26
CA ALA A 58 -16.90 26.34 -5.49
C ALA A 58 -18.04 25.31 -5.47
N LEU A 59 -18.36 24.77 -4.29
CA LEU A 59 -19.45 23.83 -4.08
C LEU A 59 -20.32 24.30 -2.89
N PRO A 60 -21.30 25.18 -3.13
CA PRO A 60 -22.19 25.67 -2.09
C PRO A 60 -22.89 24.52 -1.33
N GLY A 61 -22.80 24.55 0.00
CA GLY A 61 -23.31 23.49 0.88
C GLY A 61 -22.38 22.27 1.04
N GLY A 62 -21.30 22.19 0.26
CA GLY A 62 -20.27 21.18 0.39
C GLY A 62 -19.37 21.39 1.62
N ARG A 63 -18.78 20.30 2.13
CA ARG A 63 -17.73 20.37 3.15
C ARG A 63 -16.53 19.50 2.76
N MET A 64 -15.35 20.10 2.77
CA MET A 64 -14.08 19.41 2.55
C MET A 64 -13.61 18.83 3.88
N HIS A 65 -13.83 17.53 4.11
CA HIS A 65 -13.40 16.87 5.35
C HIS A 65 -12.60 15.61 5.07
N ARG A 66 -11.29 15.65 5.31
CA ARG A 66 -10.37 14.49 5.19
C ARG A 66 -10.53 13.76 3.85
N THR A 67 -10.68 14.57 2.79
CA THR A 67 -10.95 14.12 1.44
C THR A 67 -9.67 14.18 0.62
N ASP A 68 -9.39 13.10 -0.10
CA ASP A 68 -8.38 13.09 -1.16
C ASP A 68 -9.01 13.66 -2.44
N LEU A 69 -8.86 14.96 -2.68
CA LEU A 69 -9.49 15.61 -3.84
C LEU A 69 -8.97 15.07 -5.18
N ASP A 70 -7.77 14.49 -5.23
CA ASP A 70 -7.30 13.85 -6.45
C ASP A 70 -8.15 12.63 -6.80
N ARG A 71 -8.77 11.95 -5.82
CA ARG A 71 -9.69 10.84 -6.07
C ARG A 71 -11.15 11.29 -6.14
N PHE A 72 -11.56 12.18 -5.24
CA PHE A 72 -12.97 12.46 -4.94
C PHE A 72 -13.44 13.86 -5.36
N ALA A 73 -12.76 14.53 -6.30
CA ALA A 73 -13.33 15.72 -6.94
C ALA A 73 -14.63 15.34 -7.67
N CYS A 74 -15.77 15.75 -7.11
CA CYS A 74 -17.09 15.48 -7.71
C CYS A 74 -17.37 16.43 -8.88
N GLU A 75 -18.37 16.06 -9.70
CA GLU A 75 -18.77 16.82 -10.89
C GLU A 75 -19.21 18.25 -10.58
N ASP A 76 -19.96 18.43 -9.50
CA ASP A 76 -20.47 19.74 -9.11
C ASP A 76 -19.33 20.67 -8.68
N LEU A 77 -18.32 20.13 -7.98
CA LEU A 77 -17.11 20.90 -7.64
C LEU A 77 -16.34 21.32 -8.90
N ILE A 78 -16.14 20.39 -9.84
CA ILE A 78 -15.46 20.68 -11.11
C ILE A 78 -16.24 21.72 -11.92
N ALA A 79 -17.57 21.61 -11.95
CA ALA A 79 -18.43 22.57 -12.66
C ALA A 79 -18.34 23.97 -12.04
N GLY A 80 -18.40 24.09 -10.72
CA GLY A 80 -18.26 25.37 -10.02
C GLY A 80 -16.88 26.00 -10.20
N LEU A 81 -15.81 25.20 -10.12
CA LEU A 81 -14.46 25.68 -10.39
C LEU A 81 -14.30 26.12 -11.84
N SER A 82 -14.85 25.36 -12.80
CA SER A 82 -14.80 25.70 -14.22
C SER A 82 -15.48 27.04 -14.51
N ALA A 83 -16.67 27.26 -13.96
CA ALA A 83 -17.41 28.53 -14.07
C ALA A 83 -16.59 29.73 -13.55
N HIS A 84 -15.94 29.58 -12.39
CA HIS A 84 -15.19 30.69 -11.78
C HIS A 84 -13.77 30.90 -12.34
N THR A 85 -13.16 29.87 -12.92
CA THR A 85 -11.76 29.94 -13.41
C THR A 85 -11.66 30.05 -14.93
N GLY A 86 -12.71 29.68 -15.67
CA GLY A 86 -12.69 29.54 -17.13
C GLY A 86 -11.83 28.37 -17.62
N ILE A 87 -11.42 27.45 -16.74
CA ILE A 87 -10.70 26.23 -17.14
C ILE A 87 -11.71 25.15 -17.51
N GLU A 88 -11.44 24.46 -18.61
CA GLU A 88 -12.29 23.37 -19.10
C GLU A 88 -12.38 22.22 -18.08
N ARG A 89 -13.58 21.64 -17.96
CA ARG A 89 -13.84 20.57 -16.99
C ARG A 89 -12.95 19.36 -17.25
N ASP A 90 -12.71 19.01 -18.50
CA ASP A 90 -11.90 17.86 -18.87
C ASP A 90 -10.41 18.04 -18.52
N ASP A 91 -9.90 19.28 -18.58
CA ASP A 91 -8.54 19.58 -18.13
C ASP A 91 -8.41 19.44 -16.61
N MET A 92 -9.45 19.75 -15.85
CA MET A 92 -9.49 19.45 -14.41
C MET A 92 -9.54 17.94 -14.15
N ARG A 93 -10.35 17.18 -14.91
CA ARG A 93 -10.45 15.72 -14.79
C ARG A 93 -9.12 15.03 -14.99
N LYS A 94 -8.34 15.45 -16.00
CA LYS A 94 -7.01 14.89 -16.30
C LYS A 94 -6.02 15.01 -15.12
N ARG A 95 -6.29 15.89 -14.16
CA ARG A 95 -5.44 16.14 -12.98
C ARG A 95 -5.88 15.35 -11.75
N THR A 96 -7.03 14.71 -11.84
CA THR A 96 -7.51 13.73 -10.85
C THR A 96 -6.94 12.34 -11.17
N LEU A 97 -7.11 11.40 -10.25
CA LEU A 97 -6.77 10.00 -10.45
C LEU A 97 -7.59 9.33 -11.56
N ARG A 98 -8.69 9.94 -12.00
CA ARG A 98 -9.50 9.45 -13.14
C ARG A 98 -8.72 9.42 -14.45
N SER A 99 -7.61 10.16 -14.55
CA SER A 99 -6.68 10.05 -15.67
C SER A 99 -6.07 8.65 -15.83
N TRP A 100 -6.12 7.82 -14.78
CA TRP A 100 -5.65 6.44 -14.77
C TRP A 100 -6.77 5.40 -14.98
N THR A 101 -8.01 5.84 -15.21
CA THR A 101 -9.16 4.97 -15.51
C THR A 101 -8.90 4.17 -16.80
N GLY A 102 -9.26 2.90 -16.75
CA GLY A 102 -8.98 1.94 -17.82
C GLY A 102 -7.54 1.42 -17.82
N ARG A 103 -6.60 1.98 -17.07
CA ARG A 103 -5.18 1.53 -17.09
C ARG A 103 -4.72 0.96 -15.76
N LEU A 104 -4.92 1.72 -14.68
CA LEU A 104 -4.67 1.29 -13.29
C LEU A 104 -5.96 1.11 -12.49
N ILE A 105 -6.99 1.89 -12.84
CA ILE A 105 -8.30 1.86 -12.21
C ILE A 105 -9.26 1.19 -13.18
N GLY A 106 -9.74 0.00 -12.84
CA GLY A 106 -10.83 -0.65 -13.58
C GLY A 106 -12.16 0.01 -13.23
N GLU A 107 -12.65 -0.29 -12.03
CA GLU A 107 -13.84 0.35 -11.44
C GLU A 107 -13.45 1.02 -10.11
N ASP A 108 -13.95 2.23 -9.88
CA ASP A 108 -13.85 2.91 -8.58
C ASP A 108 -15.25 3.09 -7.98
N ASP A 109 -15.59 2.25 -7.00
CA ASP A 109 -16.83 2.33 -6.23
C ASP A 109 -16.79 3.39 -5.11
N GLY A 110 -15.66 4.08 -4.97
CA GLY A 110 -15.38 5.07 -3.92
C GLY A 110 -15.20 4.49 -2.52
N ARG A 111 -15.29 3.16 -2.36
CA ARG A 111 -15.28 2.47 -1.06
C ARG A 111 -13.97 1.72 -0.85
N ASN A 112 -13.48 1.07 -1.89
CA ASN A 112 -12.29 0.24 -1.82
C ASN A 112 -10.99 1.07 -1.98
N LYS A 113 -9.86 0.51 -1.56
CA LYS A 113 -8.55 1.10 -1.87
C LYS A 113 -8.25 0.88 -3.36
N LEU A 114 -7.71 1.90 -4.03
CA LEU A 114 -7.25 1.75 -5.40
C LEU A 114 -5.87 1.08 -5.42
N LEU A 115 -5.69 0.10 -6.30
CA LEU A 115 -4.39 -0.53 -6.53
C LEU A 115 -3.40 0.51 -7.04
N TRP A 116 -2.19 0.49 -6.51
CA TRP A 116 -1.11 1.44 -6.88
C TRP A 116 -1.39 2.93 -6.64
N LEU A 117 -2.55 3.28 -6.08
CA LEU A 117 -3.00 4.65 -5.87
C LEU A 117 -3.49 4.82 -4.43
N PRO A 118 -2.58 4.75 -3.44
CA PRO A 118 -2.92 5.02 -2.05
C PRO A 118 -3.51 6.42 -1.87
N ALA A 119 -4.40 6.56 -0.88
CA ALA A 119 -4.96 7.86 -0.52
C ALA A 119 -3.86 8.84 -0.08
N ALA A 120 -4.07 10.15 -0.28
CA ALA A 120 -3.14 11.17 0.19
C ALA A 120 -3.54 11.78 1.54
N GLY A 121 -2.54 12.06 2.37
CA GLY A 121 -2.69 12.85 3.59
C GLY A 121 -3.50 12.16 4.70
N ILE A 122 -4.38 12.92 5.35
CA ILE A 122 -5.28 12.40 6.37
C ILE A 122 -6.54 11.89 5.67
N TYR A 123 -6.67 10.57 5.55
CA TYR A 123 -7.82 9.92 4.94
C TYR A 123 -8.65 9.20 6.00
N GLN A 124 -9.92 9.57 6.14
CA GLN A 124 -10.81 9.03 7.16
C GLN A 124 -10.21 9.11 8.59
N LYS A 125 -9.81 7.98 9.18
CA LYS A 125 -9.22 7.90 10.53
C LYS A 125 -7.70 7.63 10.53
N SER A 126 -7.05 7.49 9.36
CA SER A 126 -5.64 7.12 9.27
C SER A 126 -4.81 8.11 8.46
N LYS A 127 -3.52 8.21 8.82
CA LYS A 127 -2.51 8.88 8.00
C LYS A 127 -2.16 7.97 6.82
N SER A 128 -2.16 8.53 5.63
CA SER A 128 -1.74 7.87 4.40
C SER A 128 -0.64 8.69 3.72
N PHE A 129 0.32 8.01 3.14
CA PHE A 129 1.53 8.59 2.55
C PHE A 129 1.51 8.46 1.03
N GLY A 130 0.31 8.49 0.45
CA GLY A 130 0.11 8.31 -0.99
C GLY A 130 0.43 9.53 -1.84
N GLN A 131 0.68 10.68 -1.23
CA GLN A 131 1.29 11.82 -1.91
C GLN A 131 2.81 11.77 -1.72
N GLN A 132 3.52 11.75 -2.83
CA GLN A 132 4.98 11.81 -2.86
C GLN A 132 5.44 13.04 -3.63
N THR A 133 6.68 13.45 -3.45
CA THR A 133 7.29 14.51 -4.26
C THR A 133 8.80 14.35 -4.39
N CYS A 134 9.36 14.94 -5.45
CA CYS A 134 10.80 15.08 -5.61
C CYS A 134 11.22 16.44 -5.08
N VAL A 135 12.23 16.48 -4.22
CA VAL A 135 12.75 17.73 -3.68
C VAL A 135 13.38 18.59 -4.79
N ALA A 136 14.13 17.97 -5.71
CA ALA A 136 14.75 18.69 -6.81
C ALA A 136 13.71 19.31 -7.76
N CYS A 137 12.60 18.61 -8.08
CA CYS A 137 11.49 19.23 -8.80
C CYS A 137 10.96 20.48 -8.08
N LEU A 138 10.76 20.41 -6.76
CA LEU A 138 10.26 21.57 -6.00
C LEU A 138 11.26 22.74 -5.96
N GLN A 139 12.55 22.49 -6.17
CA GLN A 139 13.60 23.53 -6.26
C GLN A 139 13.66 24.14 -7.66
N ASP A 140 13.64 23.30 -8.69
CA ASP A 140 13.84 23.71 -10.08
C ASP A 140 12.59 24.33 -10.71
N ASP A 141 11.40 23.90 -10.29
CA ASP A 141 10.14 24.38 -10.85
C ASP A 141 9.94 25.87 -10.55
N ALA A 142 9.78 26.68 -11.60
CA ALA A 142 9.40 28.09 -11.47
C ALA A 142 8.11 28.26 -10.63
N VAL A 143 7.20 27.28 -10.70
CA VAL A 143 6.08 27.16 -9.80
C VAL A 143 6.07 25.78 -9.15
N PRO A 144 6.48 25.66 -7.87
CA PRO A 144 6.47 24.39 -7.16
C PRO A 144 5.08 23.76 -7.15
N HIS A 145 4.98 22.52 -7.60
CA HIS A 145 3.72 21.79 -7.71
C HIS A 145 3.91 20.30 -7.43
N LEU A 146 2.84 19.63 -7.00
CA LEU A 146 2.84 18.18 -6.82
C LEU A 146 2.36 17.51 -8.11
N ARG A 147 3.01 16.41 -8.49
CA ARG A 147 2.79 15.73 -9.78
C ARG A 147 1.84 14.54 -9.65
N THR A 148 0.98 14.35 -10.64
CA THR A 148 0.08 13.19 -10.73
C THR A 148 0.85 11.89 -10.89
N THR A 149 1.97 11.90 -11.62
CA THR A 149 2.87 10.74 -11.74
C THR A 149 3.45 10.30 -10.40
N HIS A 150 3.72 11.24 -9.48
CA HIS A 150 4.20 10.95 -8.13
C HIS A 150 3.11 10.36 -7.19
N ARG A 151 1.84 10.26 -7.63
CA ARG A 151 0.78 9.55 -6.89
C ARG A 151 0.85 8.03 -7.07
N LEU A 152 1.58 7.55 -8.07
CA LEU A 152 1.71 6.14 -8.40
C LEU A 152 2.67 5.46 -7.41
N ALA A 153 2.17 4.49 -6.63
CA ALA A 153 2.95 3.86 -5.57
C ALA A 153 4.19 3.07 -6.05
N PHE A 154 4.23 2.68 -7.32
CA PHE A 154 5.40 2.06 -7.96
C PHE A 154 6.43 3.09 -8.45
N ILE A 155 6.06 4.37 -8.55
CA ILE A 155 7.00 5.47 -8.79
C ILE A 155 7.63 5.84 -7.45
N THR A 156 8.88 5.41 -7.28
CA THR A 156 9.63 5.54 -6.03
C THR A 156 10.84 6.45 -6.20
N SER A 157 11.31 6.63 -7.43
CA SER A 157 12.32 7.60 -7.82
C SER A 157 11.73 8.59 -8.84
N CYS A 158 12.20 9.83 -8.84
CA CYS A 158 11.77 10.84 -9.79
C CYS A 158 12.22 10.44 -11.21
N PRO A 159 11.31 10.37 -12.20
CA PRO A 159 11.67 10.11 -13.59
C PRO A 159 12.58 11.17 -14.22
N HIS A 160 12.58 12.39 -13.67
CA HIS A 160 13.38 13.50 -14.18
C HIS A 160 14.76 13.58 -13.51
N HIS A 161 14.82 13.46 -12.18
CA HIS A 161 16.06 13.67 -11.41
C HIS A 161 16.76 12.40 -10.95
N GLY A 162 16.13 11.22 -11.06
CA GLY A 162 16.72 9.96 -10.58
C GLY A 162 16.89 9.87 -9.05
N ARG A 163 16.17 10.70 -8.29
CA ARG A 163 16.25 10.75 -6.81
C ARG A 163 15.05 10.09 -6.16
N LEU A 164 15.22 9.46 -5.00
CA LEU A 164 14.09 8.91 -4.25
C LEU A 164 13.07 10.01 -3.90
N LEU A 165 11.80 9.68 -4.08
CA LEU A 165 10.72 10.57 -3.69
C LEU A 165 10.52 10.53 -2.17
N ILE A 166 10.26 11.70 -1.58
CA ILE A 166 9.82 11.81 -0.19
C ILE A 166 8.28 11.72 -0.13
N ASP A 167 7.76 11.07 0.92
CA ASP A 167 6.32 10.88 1.15
C ASP A 167 5.84 11.46 2.49
N ARG A 168 6.77 12.05 3.25
CA ARG A 168 6.61 12.64 4.58
C ARG A 168 7.51 13.85 4.73
N CYS A 169 7.11 14.76 5.61
CA CYS A 169 8.00 15.79 6.11
C CYS A 169 9.17 15.15 6.88
N PRO A 170 10.43 15.56 6.63
CA PRO A 170 11.59 15.01 7.33
C PRO A 170 11.65 15.42 8.81
N GLU A 171 11.08 16.56 9.19
CA GLU A 171 11.09 17.06 10.57
C GLU A 171 9.98 16.45 11.42
N CYS A 172 8.72 16.63 11.01
CA CYS A 172 7.57 16.23 11.83
C CYS A 172 6.93 14.90 11.40
N THR A 173 7.42 14.26 10.33
CA THR A 173 6.88 13.01 9.74
C THR A 173 5.43 13.08 9.25
N ALA A 174 4.83 14.27 9.23
CA ALA A 174 3.48 14.48 8.69
C ALA A 174 3.44 14.11 7.21
N PRO A 175 2.31 13.56 6.71
CA PRO A 175 2.16 13.29 5.29
C PRO A 175 2.15 14.59 4.50
N ILE A 176 2.66 14.56 3.27
CA ILE A 176 2.57 15.68 2.34
C ILE A 176 1.10 15.88 1.97
N GLN A 177 0.56 17.05 2.28
CA GLN A 177 -0.86 17.33 2.12
C GLN A 177 -1.07 18.85 1.92
N PRO A 178 -1.21 19.32 0.67
CA PRO A 178 -1.30 20.75 0.39
C PRO A 178 -2.67 21.35 0.78
N LEU A 179 -3.72 20.53 0.92
CA LEU A 179 -5.09 21.02 1.21
C LEU A 179 -5.27 21.57 2.63
N TYR A 180 -4.27 21.41 3.49
CA TYR A 180 -4.29 21.85 4.89
C TYR A 180 -3.27 22.97 5.17
N ALA A 181 -2.51 23.40 4.15
CA ALA A 181 -1.58 24.50 4.30
C ALA A 181 -2.31 25.85 4.22
N SER A 182 -1.96 26.74 5.16
CA SER A 182 -2.51 28.09 5.25
C SER A 182 -2.05 28.96 4.06
N PRO A 183 -2.86 29.94 3.61
CA PRO A 183 -2.47 30.90 2.58
C PRO A 183 -1.16 31.62 2.88
N SER A 184 -0.84 31.85 4.16
CA SER A 184 0.41 32.50 4.59
C SER A 184 1.68 31.71 4.22
N LEU A 185 1.56 30.39 4.00
CA LEU A 185 2.67 29.55 3.56
C LEU A 185 2.89 29.63 2.04
N GLY A 186 1.82 29.88 1.28
CA GLY A 186 1.84 30.21 -0.15
C GLY A 186 2.46 29.17 -1.11
N SER A 187 2.84 27.97 -0.63
CA SER A 187 3.56 26.99 -1.44
C SER A 187 3.34 25.56 -0.97
N VAL A 188 3.20 24.63 -1.93
CA VAL A 188 3.10 23.19 -1.67
C VAL A 188 4.41 22.57 -1.17
N ALA A 189 5.52 23.31 -1.28
CA ALA A 189 6.83 22.90 -0.77
C ALA A 189 6.95 23.04 0.75
N ILE A 190 6.02 23.76 1.40
CA ILE A 190 6.06 24.00 2.85
C ILE A 190 5.17 22.99 3.57
N CYS A 191 5.70 22.35 4.62
CA CYS A 191 4.95 21.40 5.41
C CYS A 191 3.79 22.10 6.14
N TRP A 192 2.56 21.67 5.88
CA TRP A 192 1.35 22.19 6.53
C TRP A 192 1.34 22.05 8.06
N SER A 193 2.12 21.11 8.63
CA SER A 193 2.07 20.78 10.06
C SER A 193 3.17 21.44 10.89
N CYS A 194 4.35 21.72 10.31
CA CYS A 194 5.49 22.28 11.06
C CYS A 194 6.21 23.41 10.31
N ASN A 195 5.70 23.82 9.14
CA ASN A 195 6.27 24.87 8.29
C ASN A 195 7.69 24.62 7.78
N PHE A 196 8.23 23.41 7.95
CA PHE A 196 9.50 23.04 7.34
C PHE A 196 9.41 23.11 5.81
N ASP A 197 10.41 23.72 5.19
CA ASP A 197 10.55 23.77 3.74
C ASP A 197 11.13 22.46 3.20
N LEU A 198 10.29 21.65 2.55
CA LEU A 198 10.68 20.35 1.99
C LEU A 198 11.84 20.47 1.00
N ARG A 199 12.05 21.64 0.39
CA ARG A 199 13.18 21.90 -0.52
C ARG A 199 14.54 21.81 0.17
N ARG A 200 14.60 21.91 1.49
CA ARG A 200 15.85 21.80 2.26
C ARG A 200 16.29 20.36 2.51
N ARG A 201 15.44 19.39 2.17
CA ARG A 201 15.76 17.97 2.40
C ARG A 201 16.68 17.44 1.31
N GLU A 202 17.83 16.90 1.71
CA GLU A 202 18.63 16.10 0.80
C GLU A 202 17.89 14.79 0.44
N SER A 203 17.80 14.52 -0.86
CA SER A 203 17.19 13.29 -1.39
C SER A 203 18.28 12.35 -1.87
N LEU A 204 18.23 11.12 -1.40
CA LEU A 204 19.14 10.05 -1.79
C LEU A 204 19.06 9.83 -3.30
N VAL A 205 20.22 9.85 -3.94
CA VAL A 205 20.37 9.37 -5.31
C VAL A 205 20.25 7.85 -5.27
N VAL A 206 19.45 7.30 -6.17
CA VAL A 206 19.32 5.85 -6.32
C VAL A 206 19.58 5.49 -7.76
N GLU A 207 20.08 4.28 -7.96
CA GLU A 207 20.24 3.72 -9.29
C GLU A 207 18.90 3.78 -10.05
N PRO A 208 18.89 4.27 -11.30
CA PRO A 208 17.69 4.33 -12.11
C PRO A 208 17.05 2.95 -12.19
N HIS A 209 15.84 2.83 -11.65
CA HIS A 209 15.09 1.59 -11.77
C HIS A 209 14.66 1.43 -13.24
N ARG A 210 15.43 0.65 -14.04
CA ARG A 210 15.15 0.42 -15.47
C ARG A 210 13.68 0.07 -15.73
N ALA A 211 13.11 -0.81 -14.90
CA ALA A 211 11.70 -1.19 -15.03
C ALA A 211 10.68 -0.09 -14.62
N GLN A 212 11.04 0.95 -13.85
CA GLN A 212 10.08 2.01 -13.47
C GLN A 212 9.64 2.81 -14.70
N GLY A 213 10.55 3.07 -15.64
CA GLY A 213 10.23 3.74 -16.90
C GLY A 213 9.26 2.91 -17.75
N GLU A 214 9.45 1.59 -17.80
CA GLU A 214 8.51 0.67 -18.45
C GLU A 214 7.13 0.66 -17.76
N LEU A 215 7.10 0.57 -16.43
CA LEU A 215 5.84 0.67 -15.67
C LEU A 215 5.09 1.97 -15.96
N LEU A 216 5.82 3.09 -16.03
CA LEU A 216 5.21 4.39 -16.34
C LEU A 216 4.61 4.40 -17.75
N ARG A 217 5.31 3.87 -18.75
CA ARG A 217 4.79 3.75 -20.12
C ARG A 217 3.53 2.86 -20.20
N ILE A 218 3.52 1.71 -19.52
CA ILE A 218 2.35 0.83 -19.45
C ILE A 218 1.17 1.57 -18.79
N ALA A 219 1.42 2.32 -17.71
CA ALA A 219 0.39 3.13 -17.06
C ALA A 219 -0.11 4.29 -17.94
N GLN A 220 0.70 4.77 -18.88
CA GLN A 220 0.35 5.82 -19.83
C GLN A 220 -0.36 5.32 -21.09
N GLY A 221 -0.42 4.01 -21.32
CA GLY A 221 -1.22 3.40 -22.39
C GLY A 221 -0.54 2.26 -23.14
N ASP A 222 0.76 2.01 -22.91
CA ASP A 222 1.43 0.87 -23.54
C ASP A 222 0.88 -0.47 -23.02
N TRP A 223 1.01 -1.53 -23.83
CA TRP A 223 0.74 -2.89 -23.40
C TRP A 223 1.88 -3.42 -22.53
N GLY A 224 1.55 -4.19 -21.48
CA GLY A 224 2.55 -4.82 -20.64
C GLY A 224 3.00 -6.16 -21.21
N LYS A 225 4.29 -6.45 -21.23
CA LYS A 225 4.81 -7.76 -21.66
C LYS A 225 4.87 -8.72 -20.46
N LEU A 226 4.18 -9.85 -20.56
CA LEU A 226 4.06 -10.83 -19.49
C LEU A 226 4.65 -12.18 -19.91
N GLY A 227 5.99 -12.23 -19.98
CA GLY A 227 6.75 -13.43 -20.33
C GLY A 227 6.16 -14.21 -21.52
N SER A 228 5.86 -15.50 -21.33
CA SER A 228 5.31 -16.37 -22.39
C SER A 228 3.86 -16.06 -22.78
N PHE A 229 3.11 -15.29 -21.99
CA PHE A 229 1.75 -14.83 -22.33
C PHE A 229 1.75 -13.68 -23.35
N GLY A 230 2.91 -13.06 -23.62
CA GLY A 230 3.02 -11.96 -24.57
C GLY A 230 2.46 -10.65 -24.02
N LEU A 231 1.83 -9.85 -24.89
CA LEU A 231 1.28 -8.54 -24.52
C LEU A 231 -0.06 -8.69 -23.81
N VAL A 232 -0.21 -8.04 -22.65
CA VAL A 232 -1.43 -8.02 -21.85
C VAL A 232 -1.85 -6.59 -21.53
N TYR A 233 -3.14 -6.40 -21.34
CA TYR A 233 -3.72 -5.10 -21.05
C TYR A 233 -3.22 -4.57 -19.69
N PRO A 234 -2.99 -3.24 -19.51
CA PRO A 234 -2.43 -2.66 -18.29
C PRO A 234 -3.11 -3.11 -16.99
N LEU A 235 -4.45 -3.19 -16.96
CA LEU A 235 -5.18 -3.63 -15.77
C LEU A 235 -4.78 -5.04 -15.32
N VAL A 236 -4.58 -5.96 -16.27
CA VAL A 236 -4.13 -7.33 -16.00
C VAL A 236 -2.70 -7.31 -15.49
N TYR A 237 -1.82 -6.59 -16.19
CA TYR A 237 -0.41 -6.46 -15.84
C TYR A 237 -0.21 -5.96 -14.40
N PHE A 238 -0.81 -4.81 -14.07
CA PHE A 238 -0.69 -4.19 -12.75
C PHE A 238 -1.38 -5.00 -11.65
N ARG A 239 -2.42 -5.77 -11.99
CA ARG A 239 -3.06 -6.68 -11.03
C ARG A 239 -2.15 -7.84 -10.63
N ILE A 240 -1.43 -8.43 -11.59
CA ILE A 240 -0.46 -9.51 -11.33
C ILE A 240 0.73 -8.96 -10.58
N LEU A 241 1.31 -7.85 -11.05
CA LEU A 241 2.42 -7.17 -10.37
C LEU A 241 2.06 -6.84 -8.91
N TRP A 242 0.83 -6.39 -8.64
CA TRP A 242 0.37 -6.12 -7.28
C TRP A 242 0.31 -7.37 -6.40
N ILE A 243 -0.07 -8.52 -6.95
CA ILE A 243 -0.13 -9.78 -6.20
C ILE A 243 1.28 -10.20 -5.79
N ILE A 244 2.23 -10.16 -6.72
CA ILE A 244 3.65 -10.44 -6.44
C ILE A 244 4.19 -9.46 -5.39
N TYR A 245 3.98 -8.16 -5.61
CA TYR A 245 4.40 -7.10 -4.68
C TYR A 245 3.86 -7.32 -3.27
N ARG A 246 2.59 -7.70 -3.13
CA ARG A 246 1.98 -7.99 -1.82
C ARG A 246 2.52 -9.25 -1.17
N LEU A 247 2.87 -10.28 -1.94
CA LEU A 247 3.51 -11.49 -1.41
C LEU A 247 4.90 -11.17 -0.84
N LEU A 248 5.67 -10.32 -1.52
CA LEU A 248 6.98 -9.85 -1.06
C LEU A 248 6.90 -8.89 0.14
N ALA A 249 5.79 -8.17 0.29
CA ALA A 249 5.63 -7.17 1.35
C ALA A 249 4.97 -7.70 2.63
N THR A 250 4.07 -8.68 2.50
CA THR A 250 3.14 -9.06 3.59
C THR A 250 3.06 -10.57 3.81
N GLY A 251 2.62 -10.97 5.00
CA GLY A 251 2.38 -12.38 5.30
C GLY A 251 3.67 -13.18 5.60
N ARG A 252 3.50 -14.49 5.79
CA ARG A 252 4.58 -15.38 6.27
C ARG A 252 5.64 -15.66 5.19
N PHE A 253 5.29 -15.52 3.92
CA PHE A 253 6.15 -15.84 2.78
C PHE A 253 6.98 -14.65 2.30
N ALA A 254 6.72 -13.44 2.78
CA ALA A 254 7.43 -12.23 2.37
C ALA A 254 8.94 -12.34 2.51
N TYR A 255 9.43 -12.74 3.69
CA TYR A 255 10.86 -12.85 3.92
C TYR A 255 11.51 -13.99 3.10
N PRO A 256 11.01 -15.24 3.15
CA PRO A 256 11.55 -16.32 2.32
C PRO A 256 11.57 -16.01 0.82
N LEU A 257 10.51 -15.38 0.28
CA LEU A 257 10.43 -15.05 -1.13
C LEU A 257 11.43 -13.97 -1.54
N ARG A 258 11.67 -12.96 -0.67
CA ARG A 258 12.73 -11.96 -0.89
C ARG A 258 14.12 -12.57 -0.84
N GLU A 259 14.37 -13.50 0.09
CA GLU A 259 15.66 -14.19 0.18
C GLU A 259 15.90 -15.12 -1.02
N TRP A 260 14.85 -15.83 -1.47
CA TRP A 260 14.92 -16.60 -2.71
C TRP A 260 15.25 -15.70 -3.91
N ALA A 261 14.55 -14.57 -4.04
CA ALA A 261 14.77 -13.64 -5.14
C ALA A 261 16.19 -13.05 -5.13
N ARG A 262 16.71 -12.69 -3.95
CA ARG A 262 18.09 -12.21 -3.79
C ARG A 262 19.15 -13.23 -4.22
N ARG A 263 18.90 -14.53 -4.00
CA ARG A 263 19.85 -15.60 -4.34
C ARG A 263 19.80 -16.01 -5.81
N ASN A 264 18.64 -15.92 -6.43
CA ASN A 264 18.40 -16.53 -7.74
C ASN A 264 18.22 -15.51 -8.88
N LEU A 265 18.00 -14.24 -8.57
CA LEU A 265 17.67 -13.21 -9.56
C LEU A 265 18.69 -12.06 -9.55
N ASP A 266 18.78 -11.36 -10.67
CA ASP A 266 19.53 -10.11 -10.80
C ASP A 266 18.75 -8.96 -10.16
N VAL A 267 18.92 -8.78 -8.86
CA VAL A 267 18.30 -7.73 -8.04
C VAL A 267 19.36 -7.10 -7.13
N PRO A 268 19.19 -5.83 -6.72
CA PRO A 268 20.15 -5.19 -5.82
C PRO A 268 20.34 -6.01 -4.53
N ASP A 269 21.61 -6.20 -4.13
CA ASP A 269 21.96 -6.99 -2.95
C ASP A 269 21.66 -6.21 -1.66
N ILE A 270 20.38 -6.25 -1.28
CA ILE A 270 19.86 -5.59 -0.10
C ILE A 270 19.31 -6.64 0.85
N PRO A 271 19.74 -6.65 2.12
CA PRO A 271 19.28 -7.62 3.09
C PRO A 271 17.74 -7.66 3.13
N PRO A 272 17.10 -8.84 2.94
CA PRO A 272 15.63 -8.93 2.99
C PRO A 272 15.01 -8.53 4.32
N SER A 273 15.82 -8.49 5.39
CA SER A 273 15.45 -7.99 6.71
C SER A 273 15.29 -6.46 6.75
N ALA A 274 15.90 -5.71 5.83
CA ALA A 274 15.80 -4.25 5.77
C ALA A 274 14.39 -3.78 5.41
N ILE A 275 13.58 -4.63 4.76
CA ILE A 275 12.19 -4.32 4.41
C ILE A 275 11.26 -4.81 5.53
N PRO A 276 10.60 -3.92 6.29
CA PRO A 276 9.76 -4.32 7.40
C PRO A 276 8.53 -5.10 6.91
N ARG A 277 8.17 -6.16 7.62
CA ARG A 277 6.92 -6.87 7.37
C ARG A 277 5.76 -6.05 7.93
N ILE A 278 4.88 -5.57 7.05
CA ILE A 278 3.70 -4.81 7.46
C ILE A 278 2.40 -5.41 6.90
N LYS A 279 1.26 -4.97 7.42
CA LYS A 279 -0.07 -5.41 6.94
C LYS A 279 -0.60 -4.54 5.81
N GLU A 280 -0.31 -3.24 5.87
CA GLU A 280 -0.81 -2.21 4.95
C GLU A 280 0.34 -1.68 4.12
N VAL A 281 0.56 -2.24 2.94
CA VAL A 281 1.70 -1.91 2.07
C VAL A 281 1.82 -0.42 1.72
N GLU A 282 0.72 0.32 1.81
CA GLU A 282 0.68 1.77 1.58
C GLU A 282 1.43 2.58 2.65
N ARG A 283 1.74 1.96 3.80
CA ARG A 283 2.51 2.59 4.88
C ARG A 283 4.02 2.39 4.75
N LEU A 284 4.46 1.56 3.79
CA LEU A 284 5.88 1.37 3.54
C LEU A 284 6.53 2.69 3.12
N PRO A 285 7.69 3.02 3.69
CA PRO A 285 8.47 4.18 3.24
C PRO A 285 8.94 3.97 1.79
N THR A 286 9.17 5.05 1.05
CA THR A 286 9.52 5.01 -0.38
C THR A 286 10.71 4.09 -0.68
N HIS A 287 11.76 4.08 0.13
CA HIS A 287 12.93 3.21 -0.07
C HIS A 287 12.56 1.71 -0.03
N SER A 288 11.70 1.30 0.91
CA SER A 288 11.24 -0.09 1.00
C SER A 288 10.39 -0.46 -0.20
N ARG A 289 9.54 0.47 -0.67
CA ARG A 289 8.75 0.28 -1.90
C ARG A 289 9.65 0.16 -3.12
N HIS A 290 10.72 0.94 -3.19
CA HIS A 290 11.71 0.93 -4.27
C HIS A 290 12.30 -0.47 -4.46
N HIS A 291 12.75 -1.12 -3.37
CA HIS A 291 13.29 -2.47 -3.45
C HIS A 291 12.23 -3.51 -3.77
N LEU A 292 11.05 -3.40 -3.16
CA LEU A 292 9.97 -4.34 -3.43
C LEU A 292 9.52 -4.30 -4.89
N ILE A 293 9.48 -3.13 -5.53
CA ILE A 293 9.11 -3.04 -6.94
C ILE A 293 10.20 -3.66 -7.83
N GLN A 294 11.48 -3.56 -7.48
CA GLN A 294 12.58 -4.25 -8.16
C GLN A 294 12.43 -5.77 -8.08
N TYR A 295 12.23 -6.32 -6.87
CA TYR A 295 11.96 -7.75 -6.68
C TYR A 295 10.71 -8.20 -7.45
N SER A 296 9.66 -7.38 -7.46
CA SER A 296 8.40 -7.70 -8.15
C SER A 296 8.58 -7.75 -9.67
N CYS A 297 9.32 -6.78 -10.25
CA CYS A 297 9.61 -6.76 -11.67
C CYS A 297 10.54 -7.91 -12.07
N ALA A 298 11.54 -8.21 -11.23
CA ALA A 298 12.44 -9.34 -11.48
C ALA A 298 11.67 -10.65 -11.56
N LEU A 299 10.77 -10.94 -10.61
CA LEU A 299 9.90 -12.12 -10.63
C LEU A 299 8.93 -12.16 -11.82
N LEU A 300 8.53 -10.99 -12.34
CA LEU A 300 7.62 -10.87 -13.47
C LEU A 300 8.33 -11.04 -14.83
N ALA A 301 9.65 -10.81 -14.90
CA ALA A 301 10.41 -10.84 -16.16
C ALA A 301 10.36 -12.22 -16.84
N GLY A 302 10.52 -13.30 -16.08
CA GLY A 302 10.42 -14.69 -16.55
C GLY A 302 9.04 -15.31 -16.34
N TRP A 303 7.96 -14.53 -16.44
CA TRP A 303 6.61 -15.02 -16.17
C TRP A 303 6.17 -16.14 -17.14
N PRO A 304 5.48 -17.21 -16.65
CA PRO A 304 5.15 -17.49 -15.25
C PRO A 304 6.22 -18.31 -14.52
N ASP A 305 7.12 -18.96 -15.24
CA ASP A 305 7.94 -20.07 -14.73
C ASP A 305 8.80 -19.66 -13.54
N GLN A 306 9.44 -18.50 -13.63
CA GLN A 306 10.28 -17.97 -12.55
C GLN A 306 9.49 -17.74 -11.26
N PHE A 307 8.27 -17.19 -11.37
CA PHE A 307 7.41 -16.98 -10.21
C PHE A 307 6.89 -18.30 -9.63
N ILE A 308 6.60 -19.28 -10.48
CA ILE A 308 6.16 -20.62 -10.06
C ILE A 308 7.28 -21.35 -9.32
N THR A 309 8.50 -21.38 -9.86
CA THR A 309 9.67 -21.97 -9.19
C THR A 309 9.91 -21.32 -7.83
N ALA A 310 9.86 -19.99 -7.75
CA ALA A 310 9.97 -19.28 -6.48
C ALA A 310 8.89 -19.70 -5.48
N CYS A 311 7.67 -19.92 -5.94
CA CYS A 311 6.57 -20.40 -5.09
C CYS A 311 6.80 -21.84 -4.62
N GLN A 312 7.27 -22.74 -5.49
CA GLN A 312 7.57 -24.14 -5.13
C GLN A 312 8.67 -24.21 -4.07
N ASP A 313 9.79 -23.53 -4.30
CA ASP A 313 10.96 -23.55 -3.39
C ASP A 313 10.65 -22.95 -2.01
N VAL A 314 9.76 -21.96 -1.96
CA VAL A 314 9.33 -21.30 -0.71
C VAL A 314 8.14 -22.01 -0.04
N GLY A 315 7.48 -22.95 -0.72
CA GLY A 315 6.29 -23.65 -0.22
C GLY A 315 5.02 -22.80 -0.25
N ILE A 316 4.87 -21.92 -1.24
CA ILE A 316 3.64 -21.17 -1.52
C ILE A 316 2.71 -22.03 -2.38
N SER A 317 1.62 -22.52 -1.79
CA SER A 317 0.65 -23.34 -2.50
C SER A 317 -0.37 -22.53 -3.31
N SER A 318 -1.02 -23.20 -4.28
CA SER A 318 -2.14 -22.64 -5.06
C SER A 318 -3.23 -22.02 -4.18
N ARG A 319 -3.56 -22.65 -3.04
CA ARG A 319 -4.55 -22.14 -2.08
C ARG A 319 -4.19 -20.78 -1.51
N VAL A 320 -2.90 -20.44 -1.38
CA VAL A 320 -2.47 -19.13 -0.89
C VAL A 320 -2.73 -18.06 -1.94
N LEU A 321 -2.42 -18.36 -3.20
CA LEU A 321 -2.52 -17.44 -4.34
C LEU A 321 -3.97 -17.23 -4.80
N LEU A 322 -4.79 -18.29 -4.72
CA LEU A 322 -6.18 -18.30 -5.20
C LEU A 322 -7.20 -18.01 -4.08
N LYS A 323 -6.77 -17.82 -2.82
CA LYS A 323 -7.65 -17.72 -1.64
C LYS A 323 -8.69 -16.60 -1.69
N SER A 324 -8.39 -15.50 -2.36
CA SER A 324 -9.15 -14.25 -2.16
C SER A 324 -9.03 -13.30 -3.34
N SER A 325 -9.95 -13.43 -4.28
CA SER A 325 -10.35 -12.36 -5.20
C SER A 325 -11.49 -12.86 -6.09
N LYS A 326 -12.63 -12.16 -6.11
CA LYS A 326 -13.75 -12.49 -7.00
C LYS A 326 -13.38 -12.40 -8.50
N GLN A 327 -12.25 -11.78 -8.83
CA GLN A 327 -11.73 -11.61 -10.20
C GLN A 327 -10.21 -11.67 -10.20
N LEU A 328 -9.63 -12.88 -10.22
CA LEU A 328 -8.20 -13.06 -10.50
C LEU A 328 -7.99 -13.12 -12.02
N PRO A 329 -6.91 -12.52 -12.55
CA PRO A 329 -6.61 -12.63 -13.98
C PRO A 329 -6.34 -14.08 -14.39
N PHE A 330 -6.84 -14.49 -15.55
CA PHE A 330 -6.56 -15.81 -16.13
C PHE A 330 -5.05 -16.08 -16.23
N ALA A 331 -4.26 -15.08 -16.61
CA ALA A 331 -2.81 -15.17 -16.71
C ALA A 331 -2.09 -15.45 -15.37
N LEU A 332 -2.77 -15.31 -14.22
CA LEU A 332 -2.34 -15.85 -12.93
C LEU A 332 -2.91 -17.23 -12.66
N CYS A 333 -4.22 -17.41 -12.85
CA CYS A 333 -4.90 -18.65 -12.51
C CYS A 333 -4.37 -19.85 -13.30
N ALA A 334 -4.16 -19.72 -14.61
CA ALA A 334 -3.71 -20.80 -15.46
C ALA A 334 -2.38 -21.44 -14.99
N PRO A 335 -1.27 -20.70 -14.84
CA PRO A 335 -0.01 -21.30 -14.42
C PRO A 335 -0.02 -21.77 -12.96
N VAL A 336 -0.78 -21.11 -12.07
CA VAL A 336 -0.88 -21.53 -10.66
C VAL A 336 -1.65 -22.84 -10.54
N THR A 337 -2.75 -23.01 -11.28
CA THR A 337 -3.52 -24.25 -11.27
C THR A 337 -2.77 -25.38 -11.96
N ASP A 338 -2.03 -25.10 -13.03
CA ASP A 338 -1.28 -26.12 -13.76
C ASP A 338 -0.04 -26.61 -12.99
N LYS A 339 0.72 -25.70 -12.38
CA LYS A 339 2.07 -26.00 -11.87
C LYS A 339 2.23 -25.96 -10.34
N LEU A 340 1.28 -25.39 -9.60
CA LEU A 340 1.30 -25.30 -8.12
C LEU A 340 0.14 -26.02 -7.45
N HIS A 341 -0.79 -26.58 -8.23
CA HIS A 341 -1.89 -27.34 -7.68
C HIS A 341 -1.44 -28.76 -7.38
N ASP A 342 -0.88 -28.95 -6.19
CA ASP A 342 -0.99 -30.26 -5.54
C ASP A 342 -2.48 -30.58 -5.52
N GLY A 343 -2.89 -31.73 -6.06
CA GLY A 343 -4.28 -32.16 -6.20
C GLY A 343 -5.13 -31.91 -4.93
N ASP A 344 -6.44 -32.12 -5.02
CA ASP A 344 -7.36 -32.06 -3.86
C ASP A 344 -7.09 -33.20 -2.84
N TYR A 345 -5.84 -33.40 -2.43
CA TYR A 345 -5.45 -34.29 -1.36
C TYR A 345 -6.13 -33.82 -0.08
N ARG A 346 -7.15 -34.57 0.30
CA ARG A 346 -7.83 -34.47 1.58
C ARG A 346 -7.65 -35.81 2.26
N PRO A 347 -6.90 -35.87 3.37
CA PRO A 347 -6.71 -37.10 4.11
C PRO A 347 -8.08 -37.68 4.47
N THR A 348 -8.34 -38.88 3.95
CA THR A 348 -9.50 -39.68 4.29
C THR A 348 -9.41 -40.12 5.76
N ALA A 349 -10.53 -40.53 6.36
CA ALA A 349 -10.52 -41.06 7.72
C ALA A 349 -9.53 -42.24 7.87
N SER A 350 -9.43 -43.09 6.86
CA SER A 350 -8.51 -44.23 6.82
C SER A 350 -7.04 -43.80 6.79
N GLU A 351 -6.68 -42.79 6.00
CA GLU A 351 -5.32 -42.26 5.96
C GLU A 351 -4.93 -41.59 7.27
N VAL A 352 -5.84 -40.85 7.90
CA VAL A 352 -5.58 -40.25 9.22
C VAL A 352 -5.39 -41.33 10.28
N ALA A 353 -6.18 -42.41 10.23
CA ALA A 353 -6.01 -43.56 11.13
C ALA A 353 -4.65 -44.25 10.91
N ALA A 354 -4.24 -44.47 9.66
CA ALA A 354 -2.93 -45.03 9.34
C ALA A 354 -1.77 -44.11 9.79
N ALA A 355 -1.92 -42.81 9.60
CA ALA A 355 -0.96 -41.81 10.07
C ALA A 355 -0.85 -41.78 11.61
N ARG A 356 -1.97 -42.01 12.31
CA ARG A 356 -1.99 -42.13 13.77
C ARG A 356 -1.14 -43.31 14.24
N VAL A 357 -1.40 -44.48 13.68
CA VAL A 357 -0.63 -45.71 13.99
C VAL A 357 0.86 -45.52 13.66
N PHE A 358 1.18 -44.93 12.51
CA PHE A 358 2.55 -44.66 12.11
C PHE A 358 3.33 -43.77 13.09
N LEU A 359 2.66 -42.77 13.70
CA LEU A 359 3.26 -41.90 14.72
C LEU A 359 3.41 -42.63 16.05
N GLU A 360 2.39 -43.39 16.45
CA GLU A 360 2.38 -44.18 17.69
C GLU A 360 3.49 -45.24 17.68
N ASP A 361 3.69 -45.94 16.56
CA ASP A 361 4.77 -46.93 16.37
C ASP A 361 6.17 -46.32 16.46
N ARG A 362 6.30 -45.00 16.24
CA ARG A 362 7.55 -44.24 16.39
C ARG A 362 7.65 -43.52 17.74
N GLY A 363 6.78 -43.85 18.69
CA GLY A 363 6.77 -43.23 20.02
C GLY A 363 6.39 -41.74 20.00
N THR A 364 5.80 -41.25 18.91
CA THR A 364 5.35 -39.86 18.78
C THR A 364 3.84 -39.79 19.03
N GLN A 365 3.41 -38.95 19.95
CA GLN A 365 1.98 -38.78 20.19
C GLN A 365 1.30 -38.15 18.97
N ALA A 366 0.24 -38.80 18.48
CA ALA A 366 -0.52 -38.36 17.31
C ALA A 366 -1.46 -37.17 17.62
N THR A 367 -0.85 -36.06 18.04
CA THR A 367 -1.55 -34.79 18.26
C THR A 367 -2.03 -34.20 16.95
N ARG A 368 -3.01 -33.28 17.01
CA ARG A 368 -3.52 -32.56 15.83
C ARG A 368 -2.40 -31.95 15.00
N ARG A 369 -1.39 -31.38 15.68
CA ARG A 369 -0.22 -30.79 15.03
C ARG A 369 0.63 -31.85 14.34
N ALA A 370 1.00 -32.93 15.04
CA ALA A 370 1.80 -34.02 14.48
C ALA A 370 1.13 -34.67 13.25
N LEU A 371 -0.18 -34.90 13.30
CA LEU A 371 -0.94 -35.42 12.17
C LEU A 371 -1.05 -34.42 11.00
N THR A 372 -1.22 -33.12 11.29
CA THR A 372 -1.25 -32.08 10.24
C THR A 372 0.12 -31.91 9.59
N ASP A 373 1.19 -32.01 10.38
CA ASP A 373 2.57 -31.89 9.90
C ASP A 373 2.95 -33.13 9.05
N LEU A 374 2.51 -34.34 9.44
CA LEU A 374 2.74 -35.58 8.70
C LEU A 374 1.95 -35.66 7.38
N LEU A 375 0.67 -35.28 7.39
CA LEU A 375 -0.23 -35.38 6.23
C LEU A 375 -0.23 -34.12 5.35
N GLY A 376 0.43 -33.04 5.78
CA GLY A 376 0.56 -31.78 5.02
C GLY A 376 -0.75 -31.00 4.82
N GLN A 377 -1.88 -31.47 5.35
CA GLN A 377 -3.22 -30.94 5.10
C GLN A 377 -4.06 -30.90 6.37
N LYS A 378 -4.96 -29.91 6.47
CA LYS A 378 -5.98 -29.88 7.53
C LYS A 378 -7.21 -30.65 7.07
N SER A 379 -7.73 -31.55 7.91
CA SER A 379 -8.94 -32.32 7.64
C SER A 379 -9.79 -32.40 8.91
N LYS A 380 -11.12 -32.48 8.77
CA LYS A 380 -12.03 -32.73 9.89
C LYS A 380 -11.71 -34.07 10.57
N HIS A 381 -11.24 -35.05 9.79
CA HIS A 381 -10.85 -36.36 10.31
C HIS A 381 -9.62 -36.30 11.22
N ILE A 382 -8.71 -35.34 11.00
CA ILE A 382 -7.59 -35.09 11.94
C ILE A 382 -8.14 -34.58 13.27
N ASP A 383 -9.18 -33.75 13.24
CA ASP A 383 -9.77 -33.20 14.46
C ASP A 383 -10.52 -34.27 15.27
N GLU A 384 -11.06 -35.28 14.58
CA GLU A 384 -11.78 -36.42 15.16
C GLU A 384 -10.82 -37.49 15.73
N LEU A 385 -9.68 -37.74 15.08
CA LEU A 385 -8.78 -38.86 15.41
C LEU A 385 -7.51 -38.47 16.17
N ALA A 386 -7.21 -37.17 16.27
CA ALA A 386 -6.06 -36.68 17.02
C ALA A 386 -6.21 -36.92 18.52
N VAL A 387 -5.11 -37.33 19.16
CA VAL A 387 -5.04 -37.37 20.62
C VAL A 387 -4.90 -35.93 21.13
N PRO A 388 -5.59 -35.56 22.23
CA PRO A 388 -5.36 -34.27 22.89
C PRO A 388 -3.88 -34.13 23.20
N ALA A 389 -3.27 -33.01 22.81
CA ALA A 389 -1.93 -32.70 23.26
C ALA A 389 -1.98 -32.64 24.79
N SER A 390 -1.15 -33.45 25.47
CA SER A 390 -1.03 -33.44 26.92
C SER A 390 -0.39 -32.13 27.36
N ASP A 391 -1.23 -31.10 27.43
CA ASP A 391 -1.12 -29.89 28.26
C ASP A 391 -2.29 -28.97 27.92
N HIS A 392 -3.48 -29.33 28.39
CA HIS A 392 -4.52 -28.34 28.61
C HIS A 392 -4.18 -27.53 29.87
N CYS A 393 -3.18 -26.65 29.77
CA CYS A 393 -3.18 -25.49 30.64
C CYS A 393 -4.41 -24.65 30.26
N THR A 394 -5.30 -24.44 31.23
CA THR A 394 -6.49 -23.59 31.07
C THR A 394 -6.13 -22.32 30.31
N TYR A 395 -6.90 -22.04 29.26
CA TYR A 395 -6.62 -20.95 28.31
C TYR A 395 -6.80 -19.60 29.03
N GLY A 396 -5.77 -19.18 29.76
CA GLY A 396 -5.74 -17.94 30.53
C GLY A 396 -5.65 -16.75 29.59
N ARG A 397 -6.55 -15.78 29.79
CA ARG A 397 -6.78 -14.56 29.00
C ARG A 397 -5.56 -13.65 28.74
N ASN A 398 -4.33 -14.03 29.14
CA ASN A 398 -3.16 -13.14 29.19
C ASN A 398 -1.81 -13.80 28.84
N ARG A 399 -1.72 -14.69 27.84
CA ARG A 399 -0.41 -15.09 27.28
C ARG A 399 0.08 -14.14 26.17
N TYR A 400 1.35 -13.75 26.25
CA TYR A 400 2.10 -13.09 25.19
C TYR A 400 3.38 -13.89 25.01
N TRP A 401 3.49 -14.65 23.92
CA TRP A 401 4.51 -15.69 23.72
C TRP A 401 5.96 -15.21 23.86
N LYS A 402 6.22 -13.90 23.74
CA LYS A 402 7.55 -13.29 23.94
C LYS A 402 7.95 -13.09 25.40
N LEU A 403 7.05 -13.36 26.35
CA LEU A 403 7.26 -13.29 27.80
C LEU A 403 6.83 -14.60 28.48
N ASP A 404 6.88 -15.70 27.75
CA ASP A 404 6.70 -17.04 28.31
C ASP A 404 7.91 -17.35 29.21
N GLY A 405 7.64 -17.84 30.43
CA GLY A 405 8.65 -18.01 31.48
C GLY A 405 8.86 -16.81 32.42
N VAL A 406 8.31 -15.64 32.10
CA VAL A 406 8.33 -14.45 32.97
C VAL A 406 7.11 -14.44 33.90
N SER A 407 7.30 -14.13 35.18
CA SER A 407 6.22 -14.11 36.18
C SER A 407 5.09 -13.12 35.80
N PRO A 408 3.84 -13.37 36.23
CA PRO A 408 2.69 -12.55 35.84
C PRO A 408 2.85 -11.06 36.17
N ASP A 409 3.42 -10.76 37.33
CA ASP A 409 3.57 -9.39 37.84
C ASP A 409 4.59 -8.60 37.01
N ILE A 410 5.71 -9.25 36.65
CA ILE A 410 6.74 -8.69 35.78
C ILE A 410 6.21 -8.52 34.35
N ARG A 411 5.36 -9.43 33.86
CA ARG A 411 4.72 -9.31 32.54
C ARG A 411 3.77 -8.11 32.48
N ALA A 412 3.04 -7.83 33.57
CA ALA A 412 2.18 -6.66 33.67
C ALA A 412 3.01 -5.36 33.69
N ALA A 413 4.08 -5.33 34.48
CA ALA A 413 5.01 -4.19 34.54
C ALA A 413 5.68 -3.93 33.18
N ALA A 414 6.17 -4.97 32.50
CA ALA A 414 6.78 -4.86 31.17
C ALA A 414 5.80 -4.34 30.10
N ARG A 415 4.51 -4.70 30.21
CA ARG A 415 3.46 -4.14 29.34
C ARG A 415 3.23 -2.65 29.62
N ALA A 416 3.14 -2.27 30.89
CA ALA A 416 2.95 -0.87 31.27
C ALA A 416 4.13 -0.01 30.81
N ALA A 417 5.36 -0.48 31.00
CA ALA A 417 6.57 0.19 30.55
C ALA A 417 6.65 0.29 29.02
N ALA A 418 6.36 -0.79 28.28
CA ALA A 418 6.31 -0.74 26.82
C ALA A 418 5.29 0.27 26.29
N VAL A 419 4.10 0.35 26.89
CA VAL A 419 3.06 1.32 26.53
C VAL A 419 3.50 2.75 26.86
N HIS A 420 4.09 2.97 28.03
CA HIS A 420 4.65 4.26 28.43
C HIS A 420 5.70 4.75 27.43
N ASP A 421 6.56 3.84 26.97
CA ASP A 421 7.64 4.13 26.01
C ASP A 421 7.14 4.13 24.54
N GLY A 422 5.83 4.01 24.32
CA GLY A 422 5.22 4.05 22.99
C GLY A 422 5.52 2.84 22.10
N HIS A 423 6.00 1.74 22.68
CA HIS A 423 6.44 0.53 21.99
C HIS A 423 5.44 -0.63 22.18
N ASN A 424 5.45 -1.57 21.23
CA ASN A 424 4.88 -2.89 21.49
C ASN A 424 5.83 -3.67 22.41
N VAL A 425 5.28 -4.53 23.28
CA VAL A 425 6.04 -5.33 24.25
C VAL A 425 7.21 -6.09 23.63
N GLY A 426 7.02 -6.69 22.44
CA GLY A 426 8.07 -7.47 21.80
C GLY A 426 9.33 -6.66 21.47
N PRO A 427 9.23 -5.61 20.65
CA PRO A 427 10.35 -4.70 20.38
C PRO A 427 10.95 -4.06 21.63
N TRP A 428 10.12 -3.69 22.61
CA TRP A 428 10.59 -3.13 23.87
C TRP A 428 11.48 -4.11 24.65
N VAL A 429 11.06 -5.37 24.77
CA VAL A 429 11.85 -6.43 25.43
C VAL A 429 13.18 -6.68 24.69
N ASP A 430 13.19 -6.72 23.35
CA ASP A 430 14.41 -6.90 22.57
C ASP A 430 15.41 -5.76 22.80
N GLN A 431 14.92 -4.52 22.84
CA GLN A 431 15.74 -3.34 23.12
C GLN A 431 16.34 -3.37 24.53
N VAL A 432 15.55 -3.74 25.54
CA VAL A 432 16.00 -3.88 26.93
C VAL A 432 17.07 -4.99 27.06
N LEU A 433 16.84 -6.15 26.44
CA LEU A 433 17.79 -7.26 26.47
C LEU A 433 19.11 -6.91 25.77
N ARG A 434 19.06 -6.23 24.62
CA ARG A 434 20.27 -5.77 23.93
C ARG A 434 21.08 -4.80 24.78
N ALA A 435 20.42 -3.82 25.39
CA ALA A 435 21.09 -2.86 26.27
C ALA A 435 21.78 -3.56 27.46
N GLU A 436 21.14 -4.58 28.04
CA GLU A 436 21.70 -5.34 29.15
C GLU A 436 22.86 -6.27 28.72
N LEU A 437 22.74 -6.93 27.57
CA LEU A 437 23.78 -7.79 27.04
C LEU A 437 25.02 -7.00 26.60
N THR A 438 24.84 -5.80 26.04
CA THR A 438 25.95 -4.90 25.70
C THR A 438 26.66 -4.35 26.94
N LYS A 439 25.91 -4.02 28.01
CA LYS A 439 26.53 -3.68 29.31
C LYS A 439 27.41 -4.81 29.87
N ARG A 440 27.05 -6.06 29.57
CA ARG A 440 27.78 -7.26 30.00
C ARG A 440 28.84 -7.73 29.00
N GLY A 441 29.03 -7.03 27.88
CA GLY A 441 30.01 -7.40 26.83
C GLY A 441 29.68 -8.70 26.09
N LEU A 442 28.42 -9.13 26.10
CA LEU A 442 27.94 -10.35 25.43
C LEU A 442 27.36 -10.08 24.03
N LEU A 443 27.18 -8.80 23.69
CA LEU A 443 26.82 -8.24 22.39
C LEU A 443 27.62 -6.95 22.20
#